data_AF-A0A819PQ70-F1
#
_entry.id   AF-A0A819PQ70-F1
#
_cell.length_a   1.000
_cell.length_b   1.000
_cell.length_c   1.000
_cell.angle_alpha   90.00
_cell.angle_beta   90.00
_cell.angle_gamma   90.00
#
_symmetry.space_group_name_H-M   'P 1'
#
loop_
_entity.id
_entity.type
_entity.pdbx_description
1 polymer ?
#
loop_
_entity_poly.entity_id
_entity_poly.type
_entity_poly.pdbx_seq_one_letter_code
_entity_poly.pdbx_strand_id
1 'polypeptide(L)'
;SLTLWTMKFINPDIIIFKLALSLFALSKTTYVYSPNISIDSTNSSAIFHIQNKYAEVTWKYLNYRYGWYEAVKHFHSIIYWLMACTTSTIYVQTISTHADNIDLLVELTEVTLILDDVEKIIDTK
;
A
#
# COMPACT_ATOMS: atom_id res chain seq x y z
N SER A 1 9.83 -2.08 -15.24
CA SER A 1 9.29 -1.33 -14.08
C SER A 1 8.12 -2.10 -13.48
N LEU A 2 7.88 -1.96 -12.17
CA LEU A 2 6.75 -2.56 -11.43
C LEU A 2 5.37 -2.23 -12.06
N THR A 3 5.29 -1.07 -12.72
CA THR A 3 4.15 -0.62 -13.53
C THR A 3 3.88 -1.50 -14.76
N LEU A 4 4.91 -2.08 -15.38
CA LEU A 4 4.75 -2.98 -16.52
C LEU A 4 4.22 -4.37 -16.11
N TRP A 5 4.48 -4.79 -14.86
CA TRP A 5 4.04 -6.08 -14.34
C TRP A 5 2.59 -6.03 -13.85
N THR A 6 2.18 -4.93 -13.23
CA THR A 6 0.78 -4.68 -12.83
C THR A 6 -0.16 -4.51 -14.03
N MET A 7 0.33 -3.99 -15.17
CA MET A 7 -0.44 -3.91 -16.41
C MET A 7 -0.88 -5.27 -16.97
N LYS A 8 -0.16 -6.36 -16.69
CA LYS A 8 -0.55 -7.72 -17.13
C LYS A 8 -1.86 -8.22 -16.51
N PHE A 9 -2.30 -7.58 -15.43
CA PHE A 9 -3.52 -7.93 -14.71
C PHE A 9 -4.67 -6.96 -14.97
N ILE A 10 -4.49 -5.96 -15.84
CA ILE A 10 -5.57 -5.06 -16.27
C ILE A 10 -6.53 -5.87 -17.14
N ASN A 11 -7.63 -6.30 -16.52
CA ASN A 11 -8.73 -6.94 -17.19
C ASN A 11 -9.47 -5.87 -18.03
N PRO A 12 -9.76 -6.10 -19.32
CA PRO A 12 -10.50 -5.13 -20.14
C PRO A 12 -11.91 -4.84 -19.61
N ASP A 13 -12.45 -5.74 -18.77
CA ASP A 13 -13.73 -5.50 -18.12
C ASP A 13 -13.60 -4.48 -16.97
N ILE A 14 -14.13 -3.28 -17.21
CA ILE A 14 -14.14 -2.17 -16.26
C ILE A 14 -14.86 -2.51 -14.94
N ILE A 15 -15.82 -3.44 -14.95
CA ILE A 15 -16.53 -3.87 -13.75
C ILE A 15 -15.60 -4.69 -12.87
N ILE A 16 -14.85 -5.63 -13.46
CA ILE A 16 -13.85 -6.43 -12.76
C ILE A 16 -12.78 -5.52 -12.16
N PHE A 17 -12.31 -4.53 -12.93
CA PHE A 17 -11.33 -3.57 -12.45
C PHE A 17 -11.85 -2.77 -11.24
N LYS A 18 -13.08 -2.24 -11.30
CA LYS A 18 -13.71 -1.53 -10.17
C LYS A 18 -13.84 -2.41 -8.92
N LEU A 19 -14.22 -3.67 -9.10
CA LEU A 19 -14.35 -4.64 -8.02
C LEU A 19 -12.99 -4.97 -7.39
N ALA A 20 -11.97 -5.21 -8.22
CA ALA A 20 -10.61 -5.43 -7.76
C ALA A 20 -10.05 -4.22 -7.00
N LEU A 21 -10.27 -3.00 -7.52
CA LEU A 21 -9.85 -1.77 -6.85
C LEU A 21 -10.57 -1.56 -5.51
N SER A 22 -11.87 -1.90 -5.43
CA SER A 22 -12.64 -1.82 -4.18
C SER A 22 -12.10 -2.81 -3.12
N LEU A 23 -11.78 -4.03 -3.55
CA LEU A 23 -11.14 -5.04 -2.70
C LEU A 23 -9.74 -4.59 -2.22
N PHE A 24 -8.98 -3.92 -3.08
CA PHE A 24 -7.69 -3.34 -2.72
C PHE A 24 -7.84 -2.21 -1.72
N ALA A 25 -8.75 -1.26 -1.97
CA ALA A 25 -8.98 -0.09 -1.12
C ALA A 25 -9.41 -0.47 0.30
N LEU A 26 -10.16 -1.56 0.45
CA LEU A 26 -10.62 -2.09 1.74
C LEU A 26 -9.64 -3.05 2.41
N SER A 27 -8.51 -3.36 1.76
CA SER A 27 -7.49 -4.21 2.35
C SER A 27 -6.79 -3.51 3.50
N LYS A 28 -6.40 -4.26 4.54
CA LYS A 28 -5.74 -3.70 5.74
C LYS A 28 -4.45 -2.92 5.40
N THR A 29 -3.84 -3.21 4.26
CA THR A 29 -2.61 -2.59 3.76
C THR A 29 -2.78 -1.16 3.25
N THR A 30 -3.99 -0.71 2.90
CA THR A 30 -4.25 0.72 2.61
C THR A 30 -4.43 1.55 3.88
N TYR A 31 -4.83 0.94 5.00
CA TYR A 31 -5.01 1.64 6.28
C TYR A 31 -3.70 1.97 7.01
N VAL A 32 -2.64 1.18 6.78
CA VAL A 32 -1.28 1.47 7.29
C VAL A 32 -0.73 2.79 6.70
N TYR A 33 -1.35 3.32 5.64
CA TYR A 33 -0.84 4.46 4.86
C TYR A 33 -1.33 5.84 5.32
N SER A 34 -2.20 5.96 6.32
CA SER A 34 -2.53 7.28 6.85
C SER A 34 -1.74 7.56 8.13
N PRO A 35 -0.64 8.34 8.06
CA PRO A 35 0.17 8.67 9.24
C PRO A 35 -0.61 9.44 10.32
N ASN A 36 -1.82 9.93 10.00
CA ASN A 36 -2.69 10.69 10.91
C ASN A 36 -3.95 9.94 11.36
N ILE A 37 -4.20 8.71 10.91
CA ILE A 37 -5.37 7.95 11.39
C ILE A 37 -4.92 7.14 12.60
N SER A 38 -5.44 7.50 13.78
CA SER A 38 -5.26 6.67 14.96
C SER A 38 -5.74 5.26 14.64
N ILE A 39 -4.85 4.28 14.83
CA ILE A 39 -5.09 2.85 14.59
C ILE A 39 -6.34 2.36 15.35
N ASP A 40 -6.77 3.08 16.39
CA ASP A 40 -7.95 2.83 17.22
C ASP A 40 -9.29 3.34 16.66
N SER A 41 -9.31 4.25 15.69
CA SER A 41 -10.57 4.91 15.27
C SER A 41 -11.34 4.18 14.17
N THR A 42 -10.76 3.15 13.56
CA THR A 42 -11.39 2.48 12.42
C THR A 42 -11.93 1.10 12.82
N ASN A 43 -13.24 0.92 12.74
CA ASN A 43 -13.90 -0.35 13.05
C ASN A 43 -13.49 -1.43 12.03
N SER A 44 -12.38 -2.10 12.30
CA SER A 44 -11.78 -3.13 11.44
C SER A 44 -12.74 -4.27 11.11
N SER A 45 -13.67 -4.58 12.03
CA SER A 45 -14.74 -5.56 11.81
C SER A 45 -15.71 -5.10 10.72
N ALA A 46 -16.14 -3.83 10.74
CA ALA A 46 -17.01 -3.28 9.71
C ALA A 46 -16.33 -3.27 8.34
N ILE A 47 -15.05 -2.88 8.27
CA ILE A 47 -14.28 -2.90 7.01
C ILE A 47 -14.16 -4.31 6.46
N PHE A 48 -13.81 -5.28 7.32
CA PHE A 48 -13.72 -6.68 6.93
C PHE A 48 -15.06 -7.22 6.42
N HIS A 49 -16.16 -6.83 7.06
CA HIS A 49 -17.50 -7.21 6.61
C HIS A 49 -17.82 -6.61 5.23
N ILE A 50 -17.48 -5.34 4.98
CA ILE A 50 -17.66 -4.70 3.68
C ILE A 50 -16.79 -5.39 2.63
N GLN A 51 -15.52 -5.66 2.94
CA GLN A 51 -14.60 -6.38 2.05
C GLN A 51 -15.15 -7.76 1.65
N ASN A 52 -15.69 -8.53 2.59
CA ASN A 52 -16.32 -9.81 2.31
C ASN A 52 -17.52 -9.67 1.37
N LYS A 53 -18.33 -8.62 1.52
CA LYS A 53 -19.45 -8.35 0.61
C LYS A 53 -18.97 -8.05 -0.81
N TYR A 54 -17.90 -7.28 -0.97
CA TYR A 54 -17.28 -7.06 -2.28
C TYR A 54 -16.69 -8.34 -2.87
N ALA A 55 -16.09 -9.21 -2.05
CA ALA A 55 -15.56 -10.50 -2.51
C ALA A 55 -16.71 -11.40 -3.01
N GLU A 56 -17.82 -11.44 -2.27
CA GLU A 56 -19.03 -12.18 -2.65
C GLU A 56 -19.62 -11.68 -3.98
N VAL A 57 -19.76 -10.35 -4.14
CA VAL A 57 -20.25 -9.74 -5.39
C VAL A 57 -19.31 -10.04 -6.55
N THR A 58 -17.99 -9.95 -6.33
CA THR A 58 -16.98 -10.28 -7.34
C THR A 58 -17.09 -11.72 -7.79
N TRP A 59 -17.20 -12.65 -6.84
CA TRP A 59 -17.37 -14.06 -7.14
C TRP A 59 -18.65 -14.35 -7.93
N LYS A 60 -19.78 -13.77 -7.51
CA LYS A 60 -21.07 -13.91 -8.21
C LYS A 60 -21.01 -13.35 -9.62
N TYR A 61 -20.42 -12.16 -9.79
CA TYR A 61 -20.27 -11.52 -11.09
C TYR A 61 -19.43 -12.37 -12.05
N LEU A 62 -18.29 -12.88 -11.58
CA LEU A 62 -17.41 -13.71 -12.41
C LEU A 62 -18.10 -15.02 -12.82
N ASN A 63 -18.78 -15.69 -11.90
CA ASN A 63 -19.53 -16.91 -12.22
C ASN A 63 -20.65 -16.65 -13.23
N TYR A 64 -21.40 -15.56 -13.05
CA TYR A 64 -22.47 -15.17 -13.96
C TYR A 64 -21.94 -14.85 -15.36
N ARG A 65 -20.81 -14.15 -15.47
CA ARG A 65 -20.29 -13.63 -16.74
C ARG A 65 -19.47 -14.65 -17.52
N TYR A 66 -18.67 -15.49 -16.84
CA TYR A 66 -17.67 -16.35 -17.49
C TYR A 66 -17.88 -17.85 -17.21
N GLY A 67 -18.79 -18.21 -16.31
CA GLY A 67 -18.94 -19.58 -15.83
C GLY A 67 -17.83 -19.98 -14.87
N TRP A 68 -17.98 -21.15 -14.24
CA TRP A 68 -17.19 -21.55 -13.07
C TRP A 68 -15.67 -21.59 -13.34
N TYR A 69 -15.24 -22.25 -14.42
CA TYR A 69 -13.81 -22.47 -14.67
C TYR A 69 -13.04 -21.17 -14.93
N GLU A 70 -13.58 -20.30 -15.79
CA GLU A 70 -12.96 -18.99 -16.08
C GLU A 70 -13.13 -18.02 -14.90
N ALA A 71 -14.22 -18.12 -14.13
CA ALA A 71 -14.38 -17.35 -12.91
C ALA A 71 -13.26 -17.64 -11.90
N VAL A 72 -12.86 -18.90 -11.72
CA VAL A 72 -11.73 -19.28 -10.86
C VAL A 72 -10.43 -18.61 -11.34
N LYS A 73 -10.13 -18.66 -12.64
CA LYS A 73 -8.93 -18.04 -13.20
C LYS A 73 -8.90 -16.53 -12.99
N HIS A 74 -10.02 -15.85 -13.28
CA HIS A 74 -10.12 -14.41 -13.09
C HIS A 74 -10.01 -14.03 -11.61
N PHE A 75 -10.67 -14.77 -10.72
CA PHE A 75 -10.59 -14.51 -9.29
C PHE A 75 -9.17 -14.71 -8.76
N HIS A 76 -8.49 -15.78 -9.20
CA HIS A 76 -7.09 -16.02 -8.90
C HIS A 76 -6.19 -14.88 -9.39
N SER A 77 -6.40 -14.41 -10.63
CA SER A 77 -5.69 -13.26 -11.18
C SER A 77 -5.87 -11.99 -10.35
N ILE A 78 -7.08 -11.74 -9.84
CA ILE A 78 -7.36 -10.60 -8.94
C ILE A 78 -6.56 -10.74 -7.65
N ILE A 79 -6.52 -11.93 -7.04
CA ILE A 79 -5.75 -12.18 -5.81
C ILE A 79 -4.25 -11.93 -6.04
N TYR A 80 -3.69 -12.44 -7.14
CA TYR A 80 -2.28 -12.19 -7.47
C TYR A 80 -1.98 -10.71 -7.66
N TRP A 81 -2.88 -9.98 -8.34
CA TRP A 81 -2.75 -8.54 -8.49
C TRP A 81 -2.80 -7.81 -7.15
N LEU A 82 -3.71 -8.20 -6.24
CA LEU A 82 -3.79 -7.62 -4.89
C LEU A 82 -2.50 -7.85 -4.08
N MET A 83 -1.95 -9.06 -4.14
CA MET A 83 -0.68 -9.38 -3.48
C MET A 83 0.47 -8.58 -4.09
N ALA A 84 0.53 -8.49 -5.43
CA ALA A 84 1.51 -7.70 -6.15
C ALA A 84 1.50 -6.22 -5.71
N CYS A 85 0.32 -5.61 -5.70
CA CYS A 85 0.14 -4.23 -5.24
C CYS A 85 0.54 -4.07 -3.78
N THR A 86 0.18 -5.02 -2.92
CA THR A 86 0.57 -5.00 -1.50
C THR A 86 2.09 -5.04 -1.32
N THR A 87 2.78 -5.99 -1.95
CA THR A 87 4.26 -6.07 -1.88
C THR A 87 4.93 -4.82 -2.43
N SER A 88 4.39 -4.29 -3.53
CA SER A 88 4.87 -3.04 -4.15
C SER A 88 4.76 -1.86 -3.19
N THR A 89 3.62 -1.70 -2.52
CA THR A 89 3.39 -0.64 -1.55
C THR A 89 4.33 -0.77 -0.35
N ILE A 90 4.50 -1.97 0.21
CA ILE A 90 5.42 -2.21 1.34
C ILE A 90 6.86 -1.87 0.96
N TYR A 91 7.29 -2.25 -0.24
CA TYR A 91 8.64 -1.96 -0.73
C TYR A 91 8.88 -0.46 -0.88
N VAL A 92 7.93 0.26 -1.51
CA VAL A 92 7.99 1.72 -1.65
C VAL A 92 8.02 2.40 -0.28
N GLN A 93 7.23 1.92 0.68
CA GLN A 93 7.23 2.45 2.05
C GLN A 93 8.59 2.26 2.72
N THR A 94 9.18 1.06 2.60
CA THR A 94 10.49 0.79 3.20
C THR A 94 11.56 1.72 2.64
N ILE A 95 11.54 1.98 1.33
CA ILE A 95 12.44 2.95 0.71
C ILE A 95 12.19 4.37 1.22
N SER A 96 10.92 4.81 1.27
CA SER A 96 10.56 6.15 1.75
C SER A 96 11.04 6.37 3.18
N THR A 97 10.73 5.44 4.09
CA THR A 97 11.19 5.51 5.48
C THR A 97 12.72 5.52 5.58
N HIS A 98 13.41 4.81 4.69
CA HIS A 98 14.87 4.83 4.69
C HIS A 98 15.43 6.18 4.20
N ALA A 99 14.81 6.79 3.19
CA ALA A 99 15.16 8.13 2.74
C ALA A 99 14.92 9.19 3.83
N ASP A 100 13.74 9.17 4.45
CA ASP A 100 13.38 10.09 5.55
C ASP A 100 14.36 9.97 6.72
N ASN A 101 14.80 8.74 7.05
CA ASN A 101 15.80 8.51 8.09
C ASN A 101 17.20 9.03 7.72
N ILE A 102 17.58 8.99 6.44
CA ILE A 102 18.86 9.53 5.97
C ILE A 102 18.82 11.06 6.07
N ASP A 103 17.74 11.70 5.62
CA ASP A 103 17.58 13.15 5.69
C ASP A 103 17.64 13.64 7.15
N LEU A 104 16.97 12.94 8.07
CA LEU A 104 17.06 13.23 9.51
C LEU A 104 18.48 13.07 10.06
N LEU A 105 19.23 12.05 9.62
CA LEU A 105 20.62 11.82 10.03
C LEU A 105 21.54 12.93 9.52
N VAL A 106 21.31 13.40 8.30
CA VAL A 106 22.06 14.53 7.72
C VAL A 106 21.80 15.80 8.52
N GLU A 107 20.53 16.15 8.78
CA GLU A 107 20.18 17.33 9.59
C GLU A 107 20.79 17.26 11.00
N LEU A 108 20.71 16.10 11.67
CA LEU A 108 21.33 15.90 12.99
C LEU A 108 22.85 16.06 12.96
N THR A 109 23.51 15.57 11.91
CA THR A 109 24.96 15.70 11.76
C THR A 109 25.36 17.15 11.49
N GLU A 110 24.62 17.86 10.65
CA GLU A 110 24.85 19.29 10.38
C GLU A 110 24.72 20.12 11.66
N VAL A 111 23.66 19.90 12.43
CA VAL A 111 23.46 20.59 13.72
C VAL A 111 24.59 20.27 14.70
N THR A 112 25.03 19.00 14.77
CA THR A 112 26.12 18.58 15.66
C THR A 112 27.43 19.26 15.28
N LEU A 113 27.77 19.31 13.98
CA LEU A 113 28.99 19.97 13.51
C LEU A 113 28.97 21.49 13.79
N ILE A 114 27.82 22.14 13.61
CA ILE A 114 27.66 23.57 13.96
C ILE A 114 27.90 23.79 15.45
N LEU A 115 27.38 22.92 16.32
CA LEU A 115 27.58 23.02 17.76
C LEU A 115 29.05 22.82 18.15
N ASP A 116 29.72 21.81 17.58
CA ASP A 116 31.14 21.54 17.81
C ASP A 116 32.03 22.73 17.41
N ASP A 117 31.72 23.40 16.29
CA ASP A 117 32.45 24.58 15.82
C ASP A 117 32.23 25.78 16.75
N VAL A 118 31.00 25.98 17.26
CA VAL A 118 30.69 27.04 18.23
C VAL A 118 31.43 26.80 19.56
N GLU A 119 31.49 25.58 20.05
CA GLU A 119 32.18 25.23 21.31
C GLU A 119 33.68 25.49 21.21
N LYS A 120 34.33 25.12 20.09
CA LYS A 120 35.75 25.42 19.84
C LYS A 120 36.05 26.92 19.81
N ILE A 121 35.15 27.75 19.28
CA ILE A 121 35.33 29.21 19.23
C ILE A 121 35.23 29.82 20.63
N ILE A 122 34.38 29.27 21.50
CA ILE A 122 34.23 29.71 22.88
C ILE A 122 35.47 29.34 23.71
N ASP A 123 36.01 28.13 23.53
CA ASP A 123 37.20 27.65 24.25
C ASP A 123 38.53 28.29 23.82
N THR A 124 38.58 28.94 22.64
CA THR A 124 39.77 29.65 22.15
C THR A 124 39.82 31.14 22.54
N LYS A 125 38.85 31.63 23.33
CA LYS A 125 38.80 32.99 23.88
C LYS A 125 39.17 33.03 25.36
#